data_AF-A0A9R1ME27-F1
#
_entry.id   AF-A0A9R1ME27-F1
#
_cell.length_a   1.000
_cell.length_b   1.000
_cell.length_c   1.000
_cell.angle_alpha   90.00
_cell.angle_beta   90.00
_cell.angle_gamma   90.00
#
_symmetry.space_group_name_H-M   'P 1'
#
loop_
_entity.id
_entity.type
_entity.pdbx_description
1 polymer ?
#
loop_
_entity_poly.entity_id
_entity_poly.type
_entity_poly.pdbx_seq_one_letter_code
_entity_poly.pdbx_strand_id
1 'polypeptide(L)'
;MAIHRRREPLLPALAAAALLLLLLAGPAAADDASSDDRGHDASPGCNNKFQLVKVKNWVNGTQGTTVVGLSARFGSPLPRTINEAHRTFAALTSPPDLCSNSTSKLTNSIALVARGGCPFTAKAEFAQAAGAAGLVIINDDEELYKMVCGDNDTSLNVTIPVVMVPHSAGKNLKDLLDHGARVEMQLYSPNRPVVDLSACFLWLMAVGTIVCASLWSEFVACEQIDEHYNQLTRQPGPNSGTNNTQDKEILEITAKGAGVFVIVASVFLLLLFYFMSSWVAWLLIVLFCIGGIEGMHVCLVTIISRINKDWGNNTVQLPFYGEVLALSVGIVPFCTVFAILWAVYRHSSFAWIGQDILGICLMITVLQMARLPNIRVASALLSAAFVYDIFWVFISPLIFHESVMIAVASGDSSGEAIPMLLRIPRFFDPWGGYDMIGFGDIIFPGLLVAFSYRFDRAGKKGILNGYFLWLTVGYAVGLFLTYLALFLMDGHGQPALLYLVPCTLGVIVVLGWIRGELPHLWNYGRRPENSVGEV
;
A
#
# COMPACT_ATOMS: atom_id res chain seq x y z
N MET A 1 43.58 -23.34 -33.99
CA MET A 1 42.14 -23.59 -34.05
C MET A 1 41.79 -24.61 -32.97
N ALA A 2 41.40 -24.15 -31.79
CA ALA A 2 40.84 -24.99 -30.73
C ALA A 2 39.91 -24.09 -29.90
N ILE A 3 38.63 -24.07 -30.30
CA ILE A 3 37.58 -23.33 -29.60
C ILE A 3 37.24 -24.15 -28.36
N HIS A 4 37.75 -23.73 -27.21
CA HIS A 4 37.36 -24.28 -25.92
C HIS A 4 35.95 -23.76 -25.58
N ARG A 5 34.94 -24.52 -26.01
CA ARG A 5 33.52 -24.32 -25.67
C ARG A 5 33.38 -24.58 -24.16
N ARG A 6 33.42 -23.54 -23.32
CA ARG A 6 33.04 -23.65 -21.90
C ARG A 6 31.57 -24.08 -21.86
N ARG A 7 31.31 -25.24 -21.25
CA ARG A 7 29.95 -25.65 -20.85
C ARG A 7 29.37 -24.57 -19.95
N GLU A 8 28.16 -24.14 -20.27
CA GLU A 8 27.35 -23.19 -19.51
C GLU A 8 27.14 -23.67 -18.07
N PRO A 9 27.15 -22.79 -17.06
CA PRO A 9 26.90 -23.22 -15.70
C PRO A 9 25.39 -23.14 -15.45
N LEU A 10 24.72 -24.28 -15.50
CA LEU A 10 23.34 -24.46 -14.98
C LEU A 10 23.30 -24.36 -13.44
N LEU A 11 24.47 -24.54 -12.80
CA LEU A 11 24.68 -24.52 -11.34
C LEU A 11 24.27 -23.21 -10.63
N PRO A 12 24.65 -22.00 -11.09
CA PRO A 12 24.26 -20.75 -10.44
C PRO A 12 22.77 -20.46 -10.53
N ALA A 13 22.08 -20.86 -11.61
CA ALA A 13 20.64 -20.73 -11.73
C ALA A 13 19.91 -21.67 -10.75
N LEU A 14 20.40 -22.91 -10.61
CA LEU A 14 19.92 -23.86 -9.63
C LEU A 14 20.22 -23.43 -8.19
N ALA A 15 21.38 -22.80 -7.93
CA ALA A 15 21.73 -22.26 -6.62
C ALA A 15 20.88 -21.04 -6.26
N ALA A 16 20.60 -20.15 -7.23
CA ALA A 16 19.68 -19.03 -7.04
C ALA A 16 18.26 -19.52 -6.76
N ALA A 17 17.77 -20.51 -7.50
CA ALA A 17 16.46 -21.13 -7.29
C ALA A 17 16.39 -21.88 -5.95
N ALA A 18 17.44 -22.63 -5.58
CA ALA A 18 17.53 -23.33 -4.30
C ALA A 18 17.62 -22.36 -3.11
N LEU A 19 18.28 -21.21 -3.28
CA LEU A 19 18.33 -20.16 -2.26
C LEU A 19 16.99 -19.43 -2.13
N LEU A 20 16.30 -19.18 -3.25
CA LEU A 20 14.93 -18.67 -3.26
C LEU A 20 14.00 -19.65 -2.53
N LEU A 21 14.16 -20.96 -2.75
CA LEU A 21 13.46 -22.03 -2.03
C LEU A 21 13.86 -22.13 -0.54
N LEU A 22 15.11 -21.85 -0.18
CA LEU A 22 15.56 -21.78 1.22
C LEU A 22 15.04 -20.54 1.95
N LEU A 23 14.92 -19.40 1.26
CA LEU A 23 14.29 -18.18 1.76
C LEU A 23 12.77 -18.36 1.93
N LEU A 24 12.15 -19.21 1.10
CA LEU A 24 10.77 -19.68 1.26
C LEU A 24 10.60 -20.64 2.46
N ALA A 25 11.69 -21.24 2.97
CA ALA A 25 11.69 -22.26 4.02
C ALA A 25 12.00 -21.70 5.43
N GLY A 26 11.88 -20.39 5.64
CA GLY A 26 11.82 -19.84 7.00
C GLY A 26 10.63 -20.46 7.76
N PRO A 27 10.69 -20.62 9.09
CA PRO A 27 9.61 -21.25 9.83
C PRO A 27 8.38 -20.35 9.76
N ALA A 28 7.50 -20.62 8.81
CA ALA A 28 6.08 -20.33 8.94
C ALA A 28 5.57 -21.25 10.06
N ALA A 29 5.85 -20.87 11.30
CA ALA A 29 5.10 -21.37 12.44
C ALA A 29 3.67 -20.87 12.21
N ALA A 30 2.86 -21.74 11.62
CA ALA A 30 1.43 -21.62 11.53
C ALA A 30 0.88 -21.74 12.96
N ASP A 31 0.89 -20.63 13.68
CA ASP A 31 -0.14 -20.40 14.68
C ASP A 31 -1.29 -19.73 13.93
N ASP A 32 -2.37 -20.48 13.71
CA ASP A 32 -3.68 -19.94 13.33
C ASP A 32 -4.10 -18.94 14.41
N ALA A 33 -3.74 -17.68 14.20
CA ALA A 33 -4.07 -16.58 15.09
C ALA A 33 -4.97 -15.61 14.35
N SER A 34 -6.19 -16.04 14.06
CA SER A 34 -7.31 -15.10 14.15
C SER A 34 -7.21 -14.48 15.53
N SER A 35 -7.03 -13.15 15.66
CA SER A 35 -6.89 -12.40 16.92
C SER A 35 -7.74 -13.01 18.03
N ASP A 36 -7.18 -14.00 18.72
CA ASP A 36 -7.75 -14.56 19.91
C ASP A 36 -7.15 -13.65 20.96
N ASP A 37 -7.97 -12.74 21.48
CA ASP A 37 -7.64 -12.09 22.74
C ASP A 37 -7.53 -13.24 23.76
N ARG A 38 -6.31 -13.81 23.87
CA ARG A 38 -5.89 -14.92 24.76
C ARG A 38 -5.88 -14.44 26.21
N GLY A 39 -6.99 -13.84 26.65
CA GLY A 39 -7.14 -13.24 27.97
C GLY A 39 -8.42 -13.63 28.70
N HIS A 40 -9.45 -14.11 28.01
CA HIS A 40 -10.66 -14.63 28.65
C HIS A 40 -10.97 -16.03 28.13
N ASP A 41 -10.96 -17.01 29.04
CA ASP A 41 -11.34 -18.39 28.76
C ASP A 41 -12.69 -18.44 28.03
N ALA A 42 -12.75 -19.14 26.89
CA ALA A 42 -13.95 -19.26 26.08
C ALA A 42 -15.07 -19.93 26.91
N SER A 43 -16.00 -19.13 27.44
CA SER A 43 -17.16 -19.65 28.16
C SER A 43 -18.19 -20.23 27.17
N PRO A 44 -18.95 -21.27 27.56
CA PRO A 44 -20.00 -21.85 26.72
C PRO A 44 -21.00 -20.77 26.26
N GLY A 45 -21.11 -20.56 24.95
CA GLY A 45 -21.97 -19.53 24.34
C GLY A 45 -21.27 -18.18 24.06
N CYS A 46 -19.99 -18.04 24.41
CA CYS A 46 -19.17 -16.85 24.14
C CYS A 46 -17.85 -17.19 23.45
N ASN A 47 -17.93 -17.85 22.31
CA ASN A 47 -16.77 -18.31 21.54
C ASN A 47 -16.84 -17.92 20.05
N ASN A 48 -17.79 -17.07 19.66
CA ASN A 48 -17.88 -16.62 18.28
C ASN A 48 -16.69 -15.71 17.95
N LYS A 49 -16.12 -15.87 16.76
CA LYS A 49 -15.17 -14.90 16.23
C LYS A 49 -15.90 -13.62 15.85
N PHE A 50 -15.27 -12.47 16.07
CA PHE A 50 -15.76 -11.19 15.58
C PHE A 50 -15.80 -11.21 14.05
N GLN A 51 -16.95 -10.83 13.49
CA GLN A 51 -17.17 -10.80 12.05
C GLN A 51 -17.73 -9.43 11.68
N LEU A 52 -17.22 -8.85 10.60
CA LEU A 52 -17.86 -7.69 9.99
C LEU A 52 -19.24 -8.11 9.47
N VAL A 53 -20.22 -7.22 9.60
CA VAL A 53 -21.62 -7.48 9.22
C VAL A 53 -22.10 -6.40 8.27
N LYS A 54 -22.67 -6.81 7.13
CA LYS A 54 -23.40 -5.89 6.26
C LYS A 54 -24.83 -5.78 6.76
N VAL A 55 -25.20 -4.57 7.17
CA VAL A 55 -26.55 -4.18 7.55
C VAL A 55 -27.15 -3.44 6.37
N LYS A 56 -27.91 -4.16 5.54
CA LYS A 56 -28.70 -3.53 4.49
C LYS A 56 -30.03 -3.09 5.08
N ASN A 57 -30.44 -1.85 4.80
CA ASN A 57 -31.72 -1.33 5.23
C ASN A 57 -32.62 -0.95 4.05
N TRP A 58 -33.92 -0.97 4.29
CA TRP A 58 -34.94 -0.43 3.40
C TRP A 58 -35.86 0.48 4.21
N VAL A 59 -36.13 1.67 3.69
CA VAL A 59 -37.00 2.67 4.31
C VAL A 59 -38.22 2.81 3.42
N ASN A 60 -39.39 2.44 3.95
CA ASN A 60 -40.66 2.44 3.20
C ASN A 60 -40.59 1.69 1.86
N GLY A 61 -39.81 0.60 1.80
CA GLY A 61 -39.62 -0.23 0.61
C GLY A 61 -38.46 0.19 -0.29
N THR A 62 -37.93 1.41 -0.15
CA THR A 62 -36.76 1.89 -0.92
C THR A 62 -35.47 1.46 -0.25
N GLN A 63 -34.52 0.91 -1.02
CA GLN A 63 -33.24 0.48 -0.47
C GLN A 63 -32.43 1.69 0.02
N GLY A 64 -32.02 1.66 1.28
CA GLY A 64 -31.17 2.67 1.89
C GLY A 64 -29.68 2.36 1.76
N THR A 65 -28.87 3.10 2.51
CA THR A 65 -27.42 2.94 2.57
C THR A 65 -27.04 1.68 3.34
N THR A 66 -26.14 0.87 2.78
CA THR A 66 -25.60 -0.29 3.50
C THR A 66 -24.63 0.19 4.58
N VAL A 67 -24.86 -0.25 5.82
CA VAL A 67 -24.02 0.06 6.97
C VAL A 67 -23.13 -1.15 7.26
N VAL A 68 -21.87 -0.91 7.62
CA VAL A 68 -20.96 -1.95 8.12
C VAL A 68 -21.01 -1.94 9.64
N GLY A 69 -21.28 -3.10 10.23
CA GLY A 69 -21.28 -3.33 11.66
C GLY A 69 -20.30 -4.43 12.07
N LEU A 70 -20.26 -4.73 13.37
CA LEU A 70 -19.41 -5.76 13.96
C LEU A 70 -20.25 -6.72 14.80
N SER A 71 -20.09 -8.03 14.64
CA SER A 71 -20.80 -9.03 15.43
C SER A 71 -20.25 -9.13 16.85
N ALA A 72 -21.04 -9.67 17.79
CA ALA A 72 -20.55 -9.99 19.14
C ALA A 72 -19.80 -11.33 19.20
N ARG A 73 -19.09 -11.57 20.31
CA ARG A 73 -18.46 -12.87 20.64
C ARG A 73 -19.49 -13.94 21.08
N PHE A 74 -20.75 -13.55 21.24
CA PHE A 74 -21.90 -14.38 21.62
C PHE A 74 -23.05 -14.18 20.62
N GLY A 75 -24.11 -14.98 20.74
CA GLY A 75 -25.26 -14.95 19.82
C GLY A 75 -25.18 -16.00 18.71
N SER A 76 -26.16 -16.02 17.82
CA SER A 76 -26.14 -16.92 16.66
C SER A 76 -25.21 -16.41 15.54
N PRO A 77 -24.60 -17.31 14.75
CA PRO A 77 -23.82 -16.90 13.59
C PRO A 77 -24.70 -16.20 12.55
N LEU A 78 -24.10 -15.29 11.79
CA LEU A 78 -24.78 -14.57 10.72
C LEU A 78 -24.73 -15.38 9.40
N PRO A 79 -25.78 -15.31 8.58
CA PRO A 79 -25.76 -15.88 7.24
C PRO A 79 -24.63 -15.31 6.39
N ARG A 80 -24.06 -16.14 5.50
CA ARG A 80 -22.93 -15.73 4.64
C ARG A 80 -23.40 -15.02 3.38
N THR A 81 -24.55 -15.42 2.87
CA THR A 81 -25.12 -14.85 1.65
C THR A 81 -26.35 -14.02 1.97
N ILE A 82 -26.61 -13.01 1.13
CA ILE A 82 -27.81 -12.18 1.26
C ILE A 82 -29.11 -12.99 1.08
N ASN A 83 -29.06 -14.10 0.32
CA ASN A 83 -30.23 -14.94 0.05
C ASN A 83 -30.64 -15.78 1.26
N GLU A 84 -29.68 -16.14 2.11
CA GLU A 84 -29.93 -16.81 3.39
C GLU A 84 -30.37 -15.82 4.49
N ALA A 85 -30.08 -14.53 4.30
CA ALA A 85 -30.41 -13.49 5.27
C ALA A 85 -31.88 -13.07 5.20
N HIS A 86 -32.61 -13.31 6.27
CA HIS A 86 -34.00 -12.91 6.37
C HIS A 86 -34.13 -11.38 6.46
N ARG A 87 -35.05 -10.84 5.66
CA ARG A 87 -35.44 -9.43 5.71
C ARG A 87 -36.49 -9.25 6.81
N THR A 88 -36.18 -8.40 7.78
CA THR A 88 -36.96 -8.30 9.01
C THR A 88 -37.14 -6.84 9.41
N PHE A 89 -38.29 -6.49 9.98
CA PHE A 89 -38.54 -5.13 10.46
C PHE A 89 -37.64 -4.77 11.63
N ALA A 90 -37.15 -3.53 11.66
CA ALA A 90 -36.49 -2.98 12.83
C ALA A 90 -37.53 -2.29 13.74
N ALA A 91 -37.33 -2.41 15.05
CA ALA A 91 -38.21 -1.81 16.05
C ALA A 91 -37.39 -1.16 17.16
N LEU A 92 -37.84 0.02 17.60
CA LEU A 92 -37.29 0.70 18.76
C LEU A 92 -37.75 0.01 20.05
N THR A 93 -36.86 0.03 21.03
CA THR A 93 -37.07 -0.58 22.34
C THR A 93 -37.48 0.46 23.38
N SER A 94 -38.22 0.00 24.40
CA SER A 94 -38.64 0.83 25.54
C SER A 94 -38.39 0.01 26.82
N PRO A 95 -37.38 0.35 27.63
CA PRO A 95 -36.49 1.53 27.51
C PRO A 95 -35.49 1.43 26.34
N PRO A 96 -34.97 2.56 25.81
CA PRO A 96 -34.08 2.58 24.64
C PRO A 96 -32.73 1.86 24.82
N ASP A 97 -32.29 1.70 26.06
CA ASP A 97 -31.07 0.97 26.42
C ASP A 97 -31.31 -0.53 26.66
N LEU A 98 -32.57 -0.97 26.72
CA LEU A 98 -32.98 -2.36 26.94
C LEU A 98 -32.27 -3.01 28.15
N CYS A 99 -32.10 -2.26 29.23
CA CYS A 99 -31.54 -2.78 30.48
C CYS A 99 -32.59 -3.35 31.46
N SER A 100 -33.83 -3.46 30.98
CA SER A 100 -34.95 -4.12 31.64
C SER A 100 -35.90 -4.70 30.59
N ASN A 101 -36.90 -5.46 31.03
CA ASN A 101 -37.94 -6.00 30.14
C ASN A 101 -38.55 -4.91 29.25
N SER A 102 -38.54 -5.15 27.94
CA SER A 102 -39.10 -4.24 26.94
C SER A 102 -40.63 -4.23 27.01
N THR A 103 -41.24 -3.05 27.01
CA THR A 103 -42.69 -2.89 26.80
C THR A 103 -43.07 -2.91 25.32
N SER A 104 -42.09 -2.74 24.42
CA SER A 104 -42.30 -2.79 22.96
C SER A 104 -42.45 -4.22 22.47
N LYS A 105 -43.37 -4.46 21.52
CA LYS A 105 -43.52 -5.76 20.86
C LYS A 105 -42.40 -5.98 19.83
N LEU A 106 -41.46 -6.86 20.14
CA LEU A 106 -40.29 -7.16 19.29
C LEU A 106 -40.44 -8.46 18.50
N THR A 107 -41.61 -9.11 18.53
CA THR A 107 -41.86 -10.40 17.89
C THR A 107 -41.44 -10.39 16.42
N ASN A 108 -40.46 -11.24 16.07
CA ASN A 108 -39.88 -11.33 14.73
C ASN A 108 -39.40 -9.98 14.17
N SER A 109 -38.90 -9.10 15.02
CA SER A 109 -38.31 -7.82 14.65
C SER A 109 -36.86 -7.73 15.15
N ILE A 110 -36.04 -6.95 14.47
CA ILE A 110 -34.69 -6.62 14.91
C ILE A 110 -34.81 -5.46 15.92
N ALA A 111 -34.37 -5.71 17.15
CA ALA A 111 -34.35 -4.69 18.19
C ALA A 111 -33.23 -3.68 17.92
N LEU A 112 -33.56 -2.40 17.86
CA LEU A 112 -32.58 -1.32 17.77
C LEU A 112 -32.43 -0.68 19.16
N VAL A 113 -31.22 -0.72 19.71
CA VAL A 113 -30.93 -0.40 21.13
C VAL A 113 -29.73 0.52 21.23
N ALA A 114 -29.76 1.49 22.15
CA ALA A 114 -28.61 2.35 22.46
C ALA A 114 -27.60 1.64 23.37
N ARG A 115 -26.30 1.91 23.15
CA ARG A 115 -25.23 1.51 24.07
C ARG A 115 -25.39 2.20 25.45
N GLY A 116 -24.82 1.60 26.49
CA GLY A 116 -24.82 2.13 27.86
C GLY A 116 -25.80 1.45 28.82
N GLY A 117 -25.78 1.83 30.10
CA GLY A 117 -26.70 1.36 31.15
C GLY A 117 -26.41 -0.03 31.73
N CYS A 118 -26.11 -1.02 30.89
CA CYS A 118 -25.88 -2.42 31.30
C CYS A 118 -24.98 -3.16 30.28
N PRO A 119 -24.46 -4.36 30.63
CA PRO A 119 -23.62 -5.17 29.74
C PRO A 119 -24.32 -5.57 28.43
N PHE A 120 -23.52 -5.82 27.38
CA PHE A 120 -24.04 -6.22 26.06
C PHE A 120 -24.80 -7.55 26.09
N THR A 121 -24.35 -8.49 26.91
CA THR A 121 -24.96 -9.81 27.10
C THR A 121 -26.36 -9.68 27.69
N ALA A 122 -26.53 -8.86 28.73
CA ALA A 122 -27.84 -8.57 29.31
C ALA A 122 -28.83 -7.97 28.29
N LYS A 123 -28.39 -7.01 27.46
CA LYS A 123 -29.22 -6.44 26.38
C LYS A 123 -29.72 -7.52 25.41
N ALA A 124 -28.85 -8.46 25.04
CA ALA A 124 -29.19 -9.55 24.14
C ALA A 124 -30.20 -10.54 24.75
N GLU A 125 -30.06 -10.85 26.04
CA GLU A 125 -31.03 -11.68 26.76
C GLU A 125 -32.41 -11.02 26.84
N PHE A 126 -32.47 -9.72 27.17
CA PHE A 126 -33.73 -8.98 27.18
C PHE A 126 -34.37 -8.86 25.79
N ALA A 127 -33.57 -8.64 24.74
CA ALA A 127 -34.07 -8.61 23.37
C ALA A 127 -34.67 -9.96 22.96
N GLN A 128 -33.96 -11.05 23.26
CA GLN A 128 -34.41 -12.40 22.98
C GLN A 128 -35.67 -12.75 23.78
N ALA A 129 -35.72 -12.42 25.07
CA ALA A 129 -36.89 -12.65 25.92
C ALA A 129 -38.13 -11.88 25.43
N ALA A 130 -37.94 -10.72 24.80
CA ALA A 130 -39.00 -9.95 24.16
C ALA A 130 -39.39 -10.46 22.76
N GLY A 131 -38.78 -11.55 22.28
CA GLY A 131 -39.10 -12.21 21.02
C GLY A 131 -38.45 -11.58 19.78
N ALA A 132 -37.37 -10.81 19.96
CA ALA A 132 -36.61 -10.24 18.85
C ALA A 132 -36.00 -11.34 17.98
N ALA A 133 -35.93 -11.09 16.67
CA ALA A 133 -35.23 -11.96 15.71
C ALA A 133 -33.71 -11.64 15.62
N GLY A 134 -33.29 -10.51 16.18
CA GLY A 134 -31.92 -10.02 16.15
C GLY A 134 -31.79 -8.75 16.99
N LEU A 135 -30.56 -8.39 17.35
CA LEU A 135 -30.24 -7.19 18.11
C LEU A 135 -29.19 -6.36 17.36
N VAL A 136 -29.51 -5.09 17.13
CA VAL A 136 -28.59 -4.08 16.61
C VAL A 136 -28.36 -3.01 17.68
N ILE A 137 -27.11 -2.86 18.10
CA ILE A 137 -26.69 -1.90 19.12
C ILE A 137 -26.08 -0.67 18.42
N ILE A 138 -26.63 0.50 18.71
CA ILE A 138 -26.10 1.79 18.28
C ILE A 138 -24.97 2.15 19.21
N ASN A 139 -23.77 2.31 18.66
CA ASN A 139 -22.62 2.74 19.42
C ASN A 139 -22.68 4.24 19.78
N ASP A 140 -21.89 4.65 20.77
CA ASP A 140 -21.74 6.05 21.18
C ASP A 140 -20.73 6.80 20.30
N ASP A 141 -19.78 6.06 19.69
CA ASP A 141 -18.73 6.56 18.79
C ASP A 141 -18.87 5.99 17.37
N GLU A 142 -18.12 6.53 16.40
CA GLU A 142 -18.08 6.00 15.04
C GLU A 142 -17.27 4.70 14.93
N GLU A 143 -16.21 4.54 15.73
CA GLU A 143 -15.40 3.32 15.78
C GLU A 143 -16.14 2.18 16.44
N LEU A 144 -16.14 1.00 15.82
CA LEU A 144 -16.86 -0.17 16.32
C LEU A 144 -16.07 -0.89 17.43
N TYR A 145 -16.72 -1.08 18.57
CA TYR A 145 -16.12 -1.77 19.72
C TYR A 145 -16.39 -3.28 19.70
N LYS A 146 -15.40 -4.09 20.09
CA LYS A 146 -15.54 -5.55 20.23
C LYS A 146 -16.44 -5.88 21.43
N MET A 147 -17.62 -6.41 21.17
CA MET A 147 -18.55 -6.86 22.21
C MET A 147 -18.12 -8.22 22.78
N VAL A 148 -17.43 -8.21 23.91
CA VAL A 148 -16.99 -9.38 24.68
C VAL A 148 -17.98 -9.72 25.80
N CYS A 149 -17.86 -10.92 26.36
CA CYS A 149 -18.61 -11.33 27.55
C CYS A 149 -17.90 -10.89 28.82
N GLY A 150 -18.66 -10.64 29.89
CA GLY A 150 -18.09 -10.29 31.18
C GLY A 150 -17.64 -11.52 31.97
N ASP A 151 -16.82 -11.31 33.00
CA ASP A 151 -16.29 -12.39 33.85
C ASP A 151 -17.38 -13.18 34.60
N ASN A 152 -18.55 -12.56 34.80
CA ASN A 152 -19.71 -13.20 35.44
C ASN A 152 -20.56 -14.04 34.46
N ASP A 153 -20.26 -14.01 33.16
CA ASP A 153 -21.05 -14.68 32.12
C ASP A 153 -20.53 -16.12 31.91
N THR A 154 -20.88 -17.03 32.82
CA THR A 154 -20.39 -18.42 32.82
C THR A 154 -21.09 -19.34 31.81
N SER A 155 -22.32 -19.01 31.40
CA SER A 155 -23.06 -19.75 30.36
C SER A 155 -24.10 -18.84 29.70
N LEU A 156 -23.87 -18.49 28.44
CA LEU A 156 -24.77 -17.61 27.67
C LEU A 156 -25.59 -18.43 26.68
N ASN A 157 -26.91 -18.24 26.69
CA ASN A 157 -27.82 -18.88 25.73
C ASN A 157 -28.53 -17.83 24.87
N VAL A 158 -27.74 -17.10 24.08
CA VAL A 158 -28.24 -16.12 23.12
C VAL A 158 -28.26 -16.78 21.74
N THR A 159 -29.46 -16.98 21.18
CA THR A 159 -29.71 -17.62 19.89
C THR A 159 -30.05 -16.63 18.78
N ILE A 160 -30.04 -15.33 19.07
CA ILE A 160 -30.25 -14.26 18.09
C ILE A 160 -28.91 -13.65 17.66
N PRO A 161 -28.78 -13.11 16.44
CA PRO A 161 -27.58 -12.40 16.02
C PRO A 161 -27.49 -11.05 16.73
N VAL A 162 -26.29 -10.70 17.18
CA VAL A 162 -26.01 -9.43 17.87
C VAL A 162 -24.95 -8.65 17.10
N VAL A 163 -25.28 -7.42 16.70
CA VAL A 163 -24.46 -6.58 15.82
C VAL A 163 -24.36 -5.17 16.38
N MET A 164 -23.18 -4.58 16.38
CA MET A 164 -22.97 -3.16 16.67
C MET A 164 -22.84 -2.38 15.37
N VAL A 165 -23.42 -1.17 15.33
CA VAL A 165 -23.28 -0.22 14.21
C VAL A 165 -22.73 1.13 14.70
N PRO A 166 -22.05 1.91 13.82
CA PRO A 166 -21.53 3.23 14.16
C PRO A 166 -22.62 4.19 14.64
N HIS A 167 -22.24 5.18 15.45
CA HIS A 167 -23.18 6.15 16.01
C HIS A 167 -24.00 6.89 14.92
N SER A 168 -23.36 7.45 13.89
CA SER A 168 -24.04 8.17 12.79
C SER A 168 -25.09 7.32 12.08
N ALA A 169 -24.75 6.06 11.79
CA ALA A 169 -25.62 5.13 11.09
C ALA A 169 -26.79 4.69 11.97
N GLY A 170 -26.52 4.33 13.22
CA GLY A 170 -27.55 3.95 14.18
C GLY A 170 -28.51 5.08 14.51
N LYS A 171 -27.99 6.32 14.67
CA LYS A 171 -28.79 7.52 14.88
C LYS A 171 -29.73 7.80 13.70
N ASN A 172 -29.25 7.72 12.46
CA ASN A 172 -30.10 7.89 11.28
C ASN A 172 -31.24 6.85 11.25
N LEU A 173 -30.92 5.58 11.50
CA LEU A 173 -31.93 4.51 11.58
C LEU A 173 -32.96 4.75 12.69
N LYS A 174 -32.50 5.21 13.85
CA LYS A 174 -33.35 5.56 14.99
C LYS A 174 -34.26 6.73 14.65
N ASP A 175 -33.72 7.82 14.12
CA ASP A 175 -34.47 9.01 13.74
C ASP A 175 -35.56 8.65 12.72
N LEU A 176 -35.26 7.80 11.73
CA LEU A 176 -36.26 7.33 10.76
C LEU A 176 -37.43 6.58 11.43
N LEU A 177 -37.13 5.70 12.39
CA LEU A 177 -38.16 4.96 13.14
C LEU A 177 -38.98 5.89 14.05
N ASP A 178 -38.34 6.86 14.71
CA ASP A 178 -39.00 7.86 15.55
C ASP A 178 -39.98 8.74 14.74
N HIS A 179 -39.65 9.04 13.48
CA HIS A 179 -40.55 9.75 12.55
C HIS A 179 -41.62 8.85 11.89
N GLY A 180 -41.74 7.59 12.34
CA GLY A 180 -42.77 6.65 11.88
C GLY A 180 -42.49 5.96 10.55
N ALA A 181 -41.25 6.03 10.04
CA ALA A 181 -40.88 5.28 8.84
C ALA A 181 -40.81 3.78 9.13
N ARG A 182 -41.16 2.96 8.14
CA ARG A 182 -40.99 1.50 8.22
C ARG A 182 -39.59 1.14 7.77
N VAL A 183 -38.76 0.71 8.70
CA VAL A 183 -37.39 0.27 8.43
C VAL A 183 -37.33 -1.25 8.47
N GLU A 184 -36.82 -1.84 7.40
CA GLU A 184 -36.50 -3.27 7.32
C GLU A 184 -34.99 -3.43 7.19
N MET A 185 -34.43 -4.48 7.78
CA MET A 185 -33.01 -4.76 7.77
C MET A 185 -32.73 -6.21 7.36
N GLN A 186 -31.58 -6.41 6.72
CA GLN A 186 -30.97 -7.72 6.48
C GLN A 186 -29.53 -7.70 7.00
N LEU A 187 -29.20 -8.68 7.83
CA LEU A 187 -27.89 -8.85 8.45
C LEU A 187 -27.19 -10.06 7.82
N TYR A 188 -26.02 -9.86 7.23
CA TYR A 188 -25.22 -10.96 6.66
C TYR A 188 -23.73 -10.65 6.72
N SER A 189 -22.89 -11.69 6.80
CA SER A 189 -21.43 -11.58 6.84
C SER A 189 -20.82 -12.37 5.68
N PRO A 190 -20.61 -11.72 4.51
CA PRO A 190 -20.00 -12.40 3.38
C PRO A 190 -18.52 -12.67 3.63
N ASN A 191 -18.08 -13.89 3.29
CA ASN A 191 -16.67 -14.25 3.31
C ASN A 191 -15.88 -13.39 2.30
N ARG A 192 -14.69 -12.95 2.69
CA ARG A 192 -13.76 -12.33 1.74
C ARG A 192 -13.18 -13.42 0.82
N PRO A 193 -13.07 -13.18 -0.49
CA PRO A 193 -12.39 -14.11 -1.38
C PRO A 193 -10.91 -14.21 -0.99
N VAL A 194 -10.35 -15.42 -1.12
CA VAL A 194 -8.96 -15.73 -0.73
C VAL A 194 -7.94 -15.05 -1.66
N VAL A 195 -8.28 -14.91 -2.94
CA VAL A 195 -7.44 -14.22 -3.93
C VAL A 195 -8.31 -13.23 -4.67
N ASP A 196 -7.97 -11.94 -4.58
CA ASP A 196 -8.55 -10.92 -5.45
C ASP A 196 -7.66 -10.72 -6.68
N LEU A 197 -8.30 -10.52 -7.83
CA LEU A 197 -7.64 -10.20 -9.09
C LEU A 197 -6.90 -8.86 -8.99
N SER A 198 -7.37 -7.93 -8.16
CA SER A 198 -6.70 -6.65 -7.87
C SER A 198 -5.26 -6.83 -7.38
N ALA A 199 -5.02 -7.77 -6.46
CA ALA A 199 -3.68 -8.06 -5.96
C ALA A 199 -2.73 -8.56 -7.06
N CYS A 200 -3.23 -9.38 -7.98
CA CYS A 200 -2.46 -9.85 -9.15
C CYS A 200 -2.11 -8.68 -10.10
N PHE A 201 -3.06 -7.78 -10.37
CA PHE A 201 -2.79 -6.60 -11.18
C PHE A 201 -1.79 -5.65 -10.52
N LEU A 202 -1.91 -5.39 -9.21
CA LEU A 202 -0.95 -4.58 -8.47
C LEU A 202 0.44 -5.20 -8.48
N TRP A 203 0.54 -6.52 -8.31
CA TRP A 203 1.80 -7.26 -8.40
C TRP A 203 2.45 -7.08 -9.77
N LEU A 204 1.69 -7.25 -10.86
CA LEU A 204 2.16 -7.03 -12.23
C LEU A 204 2.58 -5.57 -12.46
N MET A 205 1.80 -4.61 -11.99
CA MET A 205 2.10 -3.18 -12.13
C MET A 205 3.37 -2.78 -11.38
N ALA A 206 3.57 -3.27 -10.16
CA ALA A 206 4.75 -2.97 -9.37
C ALA A 206 6.03 -3.56 -10.00
N VAL A 207 5.99 -4.84 -10.40
CA VAL A 207 7.11 -5.49 -11.10
C VAL A 207 7.39 -4.79 -12.43
N GLY A 208 6.34 -4.51 -13.21
CA GLY A 208 6.43 -3.80 -14.48
C GLY A 208 7.04 -2.41 -14.34
N THR A 209 6.67 -1.65 -13.30
CA THR A 209 7.22 -0.31 -13.03
C THR A 209 8.72 -0.35 -12.79
N ILE A 210 9.21 -1.28 -11.97
CA ILE A 210 10.65 -1.42 -11.69
C ILE A 210 11.43 -1.83 -12.95
N VAL A 211 10.89 -2.77 -13.75
CA VAL A 211 11.50 -3.20 -14.99
C VAL A 211 11.57 -2.05 -16.00
N CYS A 212 10.44 -1.37 -16.22
CA CYS A 212 10.37 -0.19 -17.09
C CYS A 212 11.34 0.90 -16.66
N ALA A 213 11.39 1.23 -15.36
CA ALA A 213 12.33 2.21 -14.82
C ALA A 213 13.79 1.76 -15.01
N SER A 214 14.12 0.50 -14.71
CA SER A 214 15.50 0.02 -14.83
C SER A 214 16.00 0.06 -16.28
N LEU A 215 15.14 -0.32 -17.23
CA LEU A 215 15.44 -0.31 -18.66
C LEU A 215 15.32 1.09 -19.28
N TRP A 216 14.72 2.06 -18.58
CA TRP A 216 14.42 3.39 -19.10
C TRP A 216 15.62 4.09 -19.75
N SER A 217 16.81 3.91 -19.18
CA SER A 217 18.05 4.45 -19.75
C SER A 217 18.35 3.95 -21.18
N GLU A 218 17.90 2.76 -21.58
CA GLU A 218 17.98 2.28 -22.97
C GLU A 218 16.94 2.96 -23.87
N PHE A 219 15.74 3.21 -23.34
CA PHE A 219 14.70 3.94 -24.05
C PHE A 219 15.18 5.36 -24.36
N VAL A 220 15.90 6.00 -23.43
CA VAL A 220 16.46 7.35 -23.59
C VAL A 220 17.76 7.36 -24.41
N ALA A 221 18.68 6.41 -24.19
CA ALA A 221 19.99 6.40 -24.86
C ALA A 221 19.95 6.04 -26.35
N CYS A 222 18.79 5.67 -26.92
CA CYS A 222 18.64 5.46 -28.35
C CYS A 222 18.39 6.77 -29.13
N GLU A 223 18.41 7.93 -28.46
CA GLU A 223 18.39 9.25 -29.10
C GLU A 223 19.46 10.15 -28.51
N GLN A 224 20.16 10.83 -29.41
CA GLN A 224 21.41 11.56 -29.25
C GLN A 224 21.16 12.91 -28.57
N ILE A 225 20.59 12.91 -27.35
CA ILE A 225 20.24 14.14 -26.63
C ILE A 225 21.40 14.63 -25.73
N ASP A 226 22.44 13.81 -25.49
CA ASP A 226 23.63 14.25 -24.74
C ASP A 226 24.71 14.93 -25.61
N GLU A 227 24.69 14.78 -26.95
CA GLU A 227 25.68 15.44 -27.81
C GLU A 227 25.22 16.83 -28.30
N HIS A 228 23.93 17.05 -28.55
CA HIS A 228 23.45 18.34 -29.08
C HIS A 228 23.33 19.42 -27.99
N TYR A 229 22.98 19.04 -26.76
CA TYR A 229 22.94 19.98 -25.62
C TYR A 229 24.35 20.48 -25.23
N ASN A 230 25.37 19.62 -25.39
CA ASN A 230 26.78 19.99 -25.17
C ASN A 230 27.40 20.80 -26.33
N GLN A 231 26.82 20.75 -27.53
CA GLN A 231 27.31 21.53 -28.68
C GLN A 231 26.87 23.00 -28.65
N LEU A 232 25.72 23.32 -28.07
CA LEU A 232 25.23 24.70 -27.93
C LEU A 232 25.99 25.52 -26.87
N THR A 233 26.78 24.88 -26.00
CA THR A 233 27.66 25.56 -25.02
C THR A 233 29.06 25.87 -25.56
N ARG A 234 29.42 25.42 -26.77
CA ARG A 234 30.71 25.73 -27.40
C ARG A 234 30.55 26.80 -28.49
N GLN A 235 30.60 28.08 -28.09
CA GLN A 235 31.24 29.07 -28.97
C GLN A 235 32.75 29.06 -28.71
N PRO A 236 33.61 29.13 -29.75
CA PRO A 236 35.05 29.16 -29.58
C PRO A 236 35.49 30.58 -29.19
N GLY A 237 35.57 30.83 -27.88
CA GLY A 237 36.38 31.93 -27.34
C GLY A 237 37.82 31.46 -27.15
N PRO A 238 38.85 32.25 -27.53
CA PRO A 238 40.23 31.82 -27.38
C PRO A 238 40.64 31.87 -25.89
N ASN A 239 41.23 30.78 -25.43
CA ASN A 239 41.95 30.61 -24.15
C ASN A 239 41.11 30.59 -22.86
N SER A 240 40.83 29.39 -22.34
CA SER A 240 41.29 28.96 -21.00
C SER A 240 40.92 27.50 -20.76
N GLY A 241 41.89 26.70 -20.34
CA GLY A 241 41.66 25.33 -19.90
C GLY A 241 41.07 25.33 -18.51
N THR A 242 39.84 24.83 -18.36
CA THR A 242 39.34 24.29 -17.09
C THR A 242 38.24 23.27 -17.40
N ASN A 243 38.47 22.01 -17.03
CA ASN A 243 37.51 20.91 -17.17
C ASN A 243 36.38 21.08 -16.14
N ASN A 244 35.30 21.75 -16.49
CA ASN A 244 34.03 21.68 -15.75
C ASN A 244 32.99 20.98 -16.63
N THR A 245 32.87 19.67 -16.44
CA THR A 245 31.73 18.89 -16.91
C THR A 245 30.52 19.32 -16.09
N GLN A 246 29.49 19.88 -16.71
CA GLN A 246 28.21 20.14 -16.06
C GLN A 246 27.57 18.80 -15.68
N ASP A 247 27.68 18.45 -14.41
CA ASP A 247 27.08 17.27 -13.82
C ASP A 247 25.55 17.41 -13.87
N LYS A 248 24.86 16.49 -14.55
CA LYS A 248 23.46 16.20 -14.22
C LYS A 248 23.44 15.95 -12.71
N GLU A 249 22.65 16.71 -11.95
CA GLU A 249 22.50 16.53 -10.49
C GLU A 249 21.87 15.16 -10.21
N ILE A 250 22.70 14.13 -10.25
CA ILE A 250 22.35 12.77 -9.86
C ILE A 250 22.42 12.77 -8.33
N LEU A 251 21.28 12.53 -7.68
CA LEU A 251 21.25 12.40 -6.22
C LEU A 251 21.87 11.07 -5.84
N GLU A 252 23.19 11.09 -5.58
CA GLU A 252 23.90 9.94 -5.04
C GLU A 252 23.55 9.78 -3.55
N ILE A 253 22.86 8.69 -3.23
CA ILE A 253 22.52 8.39 -1.85
C ILE A 253 23.82 8.02 -1.11
N THR A 254 24.07 8.68 0.03
CA THR A 254 25.21 8.37 0.91
C THR A 254 24.74 7.52 2.10
N ALA A 255 25.61 6.64 2.62
CA ALA A 255 25.28 5.80 3.78
C ALA A 255 24.87 6.60 5.03
N LYS A 256 25.48 7.78 5.26
CA LYS A 256 25.06 8.73 6.31
C LYS A 256 23.63 9.24 6.06
N GLY A 257 23.27 9.44 4.79
CA GLY A 257 21.94 9.86 4.36
C GLY A 257 20.86 8.84 4.72
N ALA A 258 21.17 7.54 4.76
CA ALA A 258 20.20 6.51 5.19
C ALA A 258 19.76 6.68 6.65
N GLY A 259 20.69 7.03 7.55
CA GLY A 259 20.36 7.29 8.96
C GLY A 259 19.54 8.57 9.14
N VAL A 260 19.93 9.64 8.43
CA VAL A 260 19.16 10.91 8.42
C VAL A 260 17.76 10.69 7.86
N PHE A 261 17.65 9.91 6.78
CA PHE A 261 16.37 9.56 6.16
C PHE A 261 15.41 8.90 7.15
N VAL A 262 15.85 7.91 7.93
CA VAL A 262 15.01 7.25 8.94
C VAL A 262 14.50 8.23 9.99
N ILE A 263 15.36 9.14 10.47
CA ILE A 263 14.97 10.14 11.47
C ILE A 263 13.95 11.11 10.90
N VAL A 264 14.23 11.68 9.72
CA VAL A 264 13.34 12.65 9.05
C VAL A 264 12.00 11.99 8.70
N ALA A 265 12.02 10.78 8.15
CA ALA A 265 10.80 10.03 7.83
C ALA A 265 9.97 9.73 9.09
N SER A 266 10.62 9.36 10.20
CA SER A 266 9.95 9.09 11.47
C SER A 266 9.31 10.34 12.07
N VAL A 267 10.03 11.47 12.06
CA VAL A 267 9.48 12.77 12.50
C VAL A 267 8.31 13.19 11.62
N PHE A 268 8.46 13.04 10.31
CA PHE A 268 7.41 13.36 9.35
C PHE A 268 6.17 12.49 9.56
N LEU A 269 6.34 11.18 9.74
CA LEU A 269 5.23 10.25 9.98
C LEU A 269 4.49 10.58 11.28
N LEU A 270 5.21 10.89 12.36
CA LEU A 270 4.60 11.34 13.62
C LEU A 270 3.88 12.68 13.47
N LEU A 271 4.45 13.60 12.70
CA LEU A 271 3.79 14.87 12.39
C LEU A 271 2.49 14.62 11.63
N LEU A 272 2.48 13.71 10.66
CA LEU A 272 1.23 13.30 10.02
C LEU A 272 0.28 12.68 11.04
N PHE A 273 0.71 11.72 11.85
CA PHE A 273 -0.15 11.05 12.82
C PHE A 273 -0.86 12.02 13.78
N TYR A 274 -0.14 12.96 14.38
CA TYR A 274 -0.72 13.91 15.33
C TYR A 274 -1.39 15.13 14.67
N PHE A 275 -0.90 15.58 13.52
CA PHE A 275 -1.36 16.79 12.83
C PHE A 275 -2.00 16.50 11.47
N MET A 276 -2.59 15.31 11.28
CA MET A 276 -3.42 14.96 10.11
C MET A 276 -4.66 15.86 10.09
N SER A 277 -4.45 17.08 9.64
CA SER A 277 -5.46 18.07 9.31
C SER A 277 -5.69 18.03 7.81
N SER A 278 -6.91 18.38 7.37
CA SER A 278 -7.26 18.52 5.96
C SER A 278 -6.25 19.38 5.20
N TRP A 279 -5.64 20.38 5.84
CA TRP A 279 -4.62 21.22 5.19
C TRP A 279 -3.34 20.46 4.80
N VAL A 280 -2.88 19.54 5.65
CA VAL A 280 -1.68 18.71 5.38
C VAL A 280 -1.95 17.71 4.27
N ALA A 281 -3.15 17.13 4.23
CA ALA A 281 -3.57 16.25 3.14
C ALA A 281 -3.64 17.00 1.80
N TRP A 282 -4.17 18.23 1.75
CA TRP A 282 -4.12 19.08 0.56
C TRP A 282 -2.69 19.43 0.13
N LEU A 283 -1.79 19.69 1.06
CA LEU A 283 -0.37 19.94 0.77
C LEU A 283 0.28 18.71 0.10
N LEU A 284 0.00 17.51 0.60
CA LEU A 284 0.49 16.26 0.01
C LEU A 284 -0.07 16.02 -1.39
N ILE A 285 -1.35 16.34 -1.62
CA ILE A 285 -1.98 16.26 -2.94
C ILE A 285 -1.31 17.21 -3.93
N VAL A 286 -1.03 18.45 -3.52
CA VAL A 286 -0.33 19.42 -4.37
C VAL A 286 1.09 18.95 -4.71
N LEU A 287 1.84 18.46 -3.72
CA LEU A 287 3.18 17.91 -3.94
C LEU A 287 3.16 16.71 -4.89
N PHE A 288 2.19 15.81 -4.71
CA PHE A 288 1.99 14.67 -5.60
C PHE A 288 1.65 15.11 -7.03
N CYS A 289 0.79 16.13 -7.21
CA CYS A 289 0.49 16.68 -8.53
C CYS A 289 1.73 17.28 -9.21
N ILE A 290 2.58 18.02 -8.47
CA ILE A 290 3.82 18.60 -9.02
C ILE A 290 4.74 17.47 -9.50
N GLY A 291 5.01 16.48 -8.64
CA GLY A 291 5.86 15.34 -9.00
C GLY A 291 5.27 14.48 -10.12
N GLY A 292 3.94 14.31 -10.14
CA GLY A 292 3.23 13.57 -11.18
C GLY A 292 3.26 14.29 -12.54
N ILE A 293 3.14 15.62 -12.56
CA ILE A 293 3.28 16.43 -13.79
C ILE A 293 4.70 16.30 -14.35
N GLU A 294 5.72 16.48 -13.51
CA GLU A 294 7.12 16.32 -13.90
C GLU A 294 7.38 14.90 -14.42
N GLY A 295 6.93 13.89 -13.67
CA GLY A 295 7.05 12.48 -14.03
C GLY A 295 6.45 12.18 -15.39
N MET A 296 5.19 12.59 -15.58
CA MET A 296 4.43 12.30 -16.79
C MET A 296 4.96 13.08 -17.99
N HIS A 297 5.43 14.31 -17.79
CA HIS A 297 6.10 15.09 -18.82
C HIS A 297 7.33 14.37 -19.36
N VAL A 298 8.24 13.94 -18.47
CA VAL A 298 9.45 13.19 -18.86
C VAL A 298 9.08 11.89 -19.58
N CYS A 299 8.09 11.15 -19.07
CA CYS A 299 7.62 9.92 -19.70
C CYS A 299 7.01 10.14 -21.09
N LEU A 300 6.14 11.13 -21.25
CA LEU A 300 5.47 11.39 -22.52
C LEU A 300 6.43 11.94 -23.57
N VAL A 301 7.32 12.87 -23.20
CA VAL A 301 8.32 13.42 -24.13
C VAL A 301 9.20 12.30 -24.67
N THR A 302 9.72 11.43 -23.80
CA THR A 302 10.59 10.33 -24.22
C THR A 302 9.88 9.29 -25.09
N ILE A 303 8.63 8.93 -24.78
CA ILE A 303 7.84 8.00 -25.58
C ILE A 303 7.49 8.61 -26.95
N ILE A 304 7.05 9.86 -26.99
CA ILE A 304 6.62 10.51 -28.23
C ILE A 304 7.80 10.80 -29.16
N SER A 305 8.94 11.28 -28.64
CA SER A 305 10.15 11.46 -29.45
C SER A 305 10.63 10.13 -30.04
N ARG A 306 10.48 9.02 -29.32
CA ARG A 306 10.80 7.68 -29.84
C ARG A 306 9.86 7.23 -30.96
N ILE A 307 8.56 7.50 -30.84
CA ILE A 307 7.57 7.14 -31.87
C ILE A 307 7.80 7.98 -33.13
N ASN A 308 8.12 9.27 -32.97
CA ASN A 308 8.32 10.19 -34.08
C ASN A 308 9.58 11.06 -33.87
N LYS A 309 10.70 10.59 -34.42
CA LYS A 309 12.02 11.25 -34.29
C LYS A 309 12.05 12.69 -34.81
N ASP A 310 11.22 12.99 -35.81
CA ASP A 310 11.14 14.35 -36.38
C ASP A 310 10.58 15.37 -35.37
N TRP A 311 9.76 14.94 -34.42
CA TRP A 311 9.21 15.80 -33.36
C TRP A 311 10.19 16.02 -32.20
N GLY A 312 11.18 15.13 -32.04
CA GLY A 312 12.25 15.23 -31.05
C GLY A 312 13.34 16.26 -31.39
N ASN A 313 13.39 16.74 -32.64
CA ASN A 313 14.42 17.66 -33.13
C ASN A 313 13.95 19.11 -33.29
N ASN A 314 12.66 19.40 -33.11
CA ASN A 314 12.10 20.74 -33.28
C ASN A 314 12.24 21.55 -31.98
N THR A 315 13.11 22.56 -31.97
CA THR A 315 13.27 23.50 -30.85
C THR A 315 12.56 24.82 -31.12
N VAL A 316 11.99 25.42 -30.08
CA VAL A 316 11.31 26.72 -30.10
C VAL A 316 11.97 27.62 -29.05
N GLN A 317 12.27 28.86 -29.41
CA GLN A 317 12.80 29.84 -28.47
C GLN A 317 11.67 30.53 -27.71
N LEU A 318 11.63 30.36 -26.39
CA LEU A 318 10.74 31.09 -25.50
C LEU A 318 11.46 32.28 -24.86
N PRO A 319 10.82 33.46 -24.78
CA PRO A 319 11.46 34.70 -24.32
C PRO A 319 11.98 34.66 -22.86
N PHE A 320 11.49 33.75 -22.03
CA PHE A 320 11.92 33.60 -20.63
C PHE A 320 12.69 32.31 -20.31
N TYR A 321 12.58 31.27 -21.15
CA TYR A 321 13.11 29.92 -20.86
C TYR A 321 14.18 29.45 -21.86
N GLY A 322 14.48 30.22 -22.91
CA GLY A 322 15.47 29.85 -23.93
C GLY A 322 14.95 28.83 -24.94
N GLU A 323 15.85 28.06 -25.54
CA GLU A 323 15.50 26.97 -26.48
C GLU A 323 14.91 25.78 -25.74
N VAL A 324 13.60 25.56 -25.94
CA VAL A 324 12.88 24.40 -25.41
C VAL A 324 12.36 23.54 -26.55
N LEU A 325 12.26 22.24 -26.31
CA LEU A 325 11.67 21.30 -27.25
C LEU A 325 10.20 21.70 -27.54
N ALA A 326 9.83 21.88 -28.80
CA ALA A 326 8.48 22.27 -29.21
C ALA A 326 7.41 21.32 -28.64
N LEU A 327 7.75 20.03 -28.58
CA LEU A 327 6.95 18.97 -27.99
C LEU A 327 6.65 19.20 -26.50
N SER A 328 7.62 19.73 -25.75
CA SER A 328 7.46 20.04 -24.33
C SER A 328 6.41 21.13 -24.10
N VAL A 329 6.33 22.12 -24.98
CA VAL A 329 5.36 23.24 -24.89
C VAL A 329 3.92 22.73 -24.95
N GLY A 330 3.65 21.68 -25.73
CA GLY A 330 2.33 21.04 -25.80
C GLY A 330 2.07 20.04 -24.68
N ILE A 331 3.08 19.27 -24.25
CA ILE A 331 2.92 18.20 -23.27
C ILE A 331 2.75 18.74 -21.84
N VAL A 332 3.49 19.77 -21.45
CA VAL A 332 3.38 20.36 -20.09
C VAL A 332 1.94 20.76 -19.76
N PRO A 333 1.23 21.58 -20.56
CA PRO A 333 -0.15 21.95 -20.24
C PRO A 333 -1.11 20.75 -20.25
N PHE A 334 -0.89 19.77 -21.13
CA PHE A 334 -1.65 18.52 -21.10
C PHE A 334 -1.48 17.79 -19.76
N CYS A 335 -0.23 17.68 -19.28
CA CYS A 335 0.06 17.03 -18.00
C CYS A 335 -0.57 17.77 -16.82
N THR A 336 -0.49 19.10 -16.84
CA THR A 336 -1.12 19.94 -15.82
C THR A 336 -2.63 19.78 -15.80
N VAL A 337 -3.29 19.79 -16.96
CA VAL A 337 -4.75 19.58 -17.06
C VAL A 337 -5.13 18.20 -16.52
N PHE A 338 -4.38 17.16 -16.89
CA PHE A 338 -4.63 15.80 -16.39
C PHE A 338 -4.51 15.70 -14.86
N ALA A 339 -3.47 16.30 -14.27
CA ALA A 339 -3.28 16.32 -12.82
C ALA A 339 -4.37 17.12 -12.09
N ILE A 340 -4.79 18.26 -12.64
CA ILE A 340 -5.91 19.06 -12.08
C ILE A 340 -7.22 18.27 -12.15
N LEU A 341 -7.53 17.65 -13.30
CA LEU A 341 -8.73 16.82 -13.45
C LEU A 341 -8.73 15.67 -12.44
N TRP A 342 -7.59 15.00 -12.27
CA TRP A 342 -7.46 13.97 -11.25
C TRP A 342 -7.72 14.53 -9.84
N ALA A 343 -7.11 15.66 -9.47
CA ALA A 343 -7.29 16.27 -8.16
C ALA A 343 -8.74 16.68 -7.87
N VAL A 344 -9.46 17.19 -8.88
CA VAL A 344 -10.89 17.56 -8.76
C VAL A 344 -11.77 16.31 -8.62
N TYR A 345 -11.53 15.29 -9.44
CA TYR A 345 -12.34 14.06 -9.45
C TYR A 345 -11.82 12.98 -8.48
N ARG A 346 -10.92 13.31 -7.55
CA ARG A 346 -10.19 12.35 -6.67
C ARG A 346 -11.08 11.40 -5.85
N HIS A 347 -12.29 11.83 -5.51
CA HIS A 347 -13.26 11.04 -4.74
C HIS A 347 -14.15 10.14 -5.61
N SER A 348 -14.04 10.25 -6.94
CA SER A 348 -14.79 9.42 -7.88
C SER A 348 -14.21 8.01 -7.96
N SER A 349 -15.06 7.04 -8.31
CA SER A 349 -14.68 5.62 -8.40
C SER A 349 -13.63 5.31 -9.48
N PHE A 350 -13.44 6.19 -10.46
CA PHE A 350 -12.42 6.04 -11.52
C PHE A 350 -11.11 6.77 -11.22
N ALA A 351 -11.03 7.53 -10.13
CA ALA A 351 -9.88 8.37 -9.81
C ALA A 351 -8.59 7.58 -9.53
N TRP A 352 -8.70 6.28 -9.25
CA TRP A 352 -7.54 5.42 -9.06
C TRP A 352 -6.70 5.29 -10.33
N ILE A 353 -7.32 5.28 -11.51
CA ILE A 353 -6.60 5.17 -12.79
C ILE A 353 -5.66 6.37 -12.97
N GLY A 354 -6.17 7.58 -12.74
CA GLY A 354 -5.37 8.80 -12.85
C GLY A 354 -4.25 8.86 -11.79
N GLN A 355 -4.54 8.41 -10.57
CA GLN A 355 -3.55 8.34 -9.50
C GLN A 355 -2.41 7.40 -9.86
N ASP A 356 -2.73 6.19 -10.31
CA ASP A 356 -1.74 5.17 -10.63
C ASP A 356 -0.89 5.57 -11.84
N ILE A 357 -1.47 6.22 -12.85
CA ILE A 357 -0.70 6.77 -13.99
C ILE A 357 0.30 7.82 -13.50
N LEU A 358 -0.15 8.82 -12.74
CA LEU A 358 0.73 9.85 -12.18
C LEU A 358 1.80 9.25 -11.26
N GLY A 359 1.40 8.29 -10.43
CA GLY A 359 2.28 7.57 -9.52
C GLY A 359 3.35 6.76 -10.24
N ILE A 360 3.00 5.99 -11.27
CA ILE A 360 3.96 5.22 -12.08
C ILE A 360 4.96 6.15 -12.77
N CYS A 361 4.48 7.24 -13.38
CA CYS A 361 5.36 8.21 -14.02
C CYS A 361 6.33 8.86 -13.01
N LEU A 362 5.82 9.26 -11.83
CA LEU A 362 6.64 9.77 -10.72
C LEU A 362 7.66 8.74 -10.23
N MET A 363 7.26 7.48 -10.05
CA MET A 363 8.17 6.43 -9.60
C MET A 363 9.28 6.15 -10.62
N ILE A 364 8.96 6.12 -11.92
CA ILE A 364 9.95 5.96 -12.98
C ILE A 364 10.98 7.09 -12.92
N THR A 365 10.55 8.35 -12.78
CA THR A 365 11.48 9.49 -12.70
C THR A 365 12.31 9.47 -11.42
N VAL A 366 11.71 9.20 -10.26
CA VAL A 366 12.46 9.04 -9.01
C VAL A 366 13.54 7.97 -9.12
N LEU A 367 13.23 6.81 -9.72
CA LEU A 367 14.20 5.74 -9.96
C LEU A 367 15.29 6.09 -10.98
N GLN A 368 15.07 7.06 -11.88
CA GLN A 368 16.11 7.57 -12.78
C GLN A 368 17.06 8.56 -12.08
N MET A 369 16.49 9.43 -11.23
CA MET A 369 17.20 10.53 -10.57
C MET A 369 17.98 10.06 -9.35
N ALA A 370 17.36 9.23 -8.50
CA ALA A 370 18.02 8.66 -7.33
C ALA A 370 18.86 7.46 -7.75
N ARG A 371 20.17 7.53 -7.55
CA ARG A 371 21.08 6.46 -7.94
C ARG A 371 21.86 5.96 -6.75
N LEU A 372 21.82 4.63 -6.56
CA LEU A 372 22.73 3.96 -5.64
C LEU A 372 24.11 3.87 -6.29
N PRO A 373 25.18 4.34 -5.62
CA PRO A 373 26.55 4.30 -6.15
C PRO A 373 27.19 2.92 -5.99
N ASN A 374 26.84 2.17 -4.94
CA ASN A 374 27.39 0.85 -4.65
C ASN A 374 26.46 0.03 -3.74
N ILE A 375 26.75 -1.27 -3.61
CA ILE A 375 25.95 -2.17 -2.77
C ILE A 375 26.09 -1.85 -1.27
N ARG A 376 27.17 -1.18 -0.82
CA ARG A 376 27.34 -0.78 0.59
C ARG A 376 26.28 0.23 1.00
N VAL A 377 26.09 1.28 0.20
CA VAL A 377 25.02 2.26 0.42
C VAL A 377 23.66 1.58 0.31
N ALA A 378 23.46 0.74 -0.71
CA ALA A 378 22.20 -0.01 -0.88
C ALA A 378 21.87 -0.86 0.35
N SER A 379 22.86 -1.57 0.89
CA SER A 379 22.71 -2.40 2.08
C SER A 379 22.36 -1.56 3.30
N ALA A 380 23.02 -0.41 3.49
CA ALA A 380 22.71 0.50 4.60
C ALA A 380 21.30 1.08 4.50
N LEU A 381 20.90 1.55 3.31
CA LEU A 381 19.58 2.13 3.07
C LEU A 381 18.46 1.10 3.25
N LEU A 382 18.57 -0.06 2.60
CA LEU A 382 17.55 -1.10 2.65
C LEU A 382 17.44 -1.76 4.02
N SER A 383 18.56 -1.94 4.74
CA SER A 383 18.50 -2.45 6.12
C SER A 383 17.85 -1.42 7.05
N ALA A 384 18.12 -0.13 6.86
CA ALA A 384 17.48 0.92 7.63
C ALA A 384 15.96 0.99 7.34
N ALA A 385 15.57 0.89 6.07
CA ALA A 385 14.16 0.85 5.65
C ALA A 385 13.44 -0.40 6.17
N PHE A 386 14.10 -1.56 6.17
CA PHE A 386 13.60 -2.81 6.76
C PHE A 386 13.27 -2.65 8.25
N VAL A 387 14.21 -2.09 9.04
CA VAL A 387 13.98 -1.87 10.48
C VAL A 387 12.90 -0.83 10.71
N TYR A 388 12.87 0.24 9.90
CA TYR A 388 11.85 1.27 9.94
C TYR A 388 10.44 0.69 9.76
N ASP A 389 10.25 -0.16 8.74
CA ASP A 389 8.95 -0.75 8.42
C ASP A 389 8.45 -1.68 9.55
N ILE A 390 9.32 -2.53 10.08
CA ILE A 390 9.00 -3.39 11.24
C ILE A 390 8.61 -2.56 12.46
N PHE A 391 9.38 -1.51 12.75
CA PHE A 391 9.11 -0.64 13.89
C PHE A 391 7.73 0.02 13.78
N TRP A 392 7.44 0.63 12.63
CA TRP A 392 6.19 1.38 12.46
C TRP A 392 4.96 0.50 12.29
N VAL A 393 5.10 -0.75 11.86
CA VAL A 393 3.96 -1.66 11.74
C VAL A 393 3.70 -2.46 13.03
N PHE A 394 4.72 -3.08 13.62
CA PHE A 394 4.55 -4.00 14.76
C PHE A 394 4.86 -3.38 16.13
N ILE A 395 5.79 -2.43 16.21
CA ILE A 395 6.21 -1.86 17.50
C ILE A 395 5.35 -0.63 17.84
N SER A 396 4.93 0.16 16.85
CA SER A 396 4.12 1.36 17.08
C SER A 396 2.79 1.11 17.82
N PRO A 397 2.03 0.01 17.59
CA PRO A 397 0.79 -0.25 18.33
C PRO A 397 1.03 -0.51 19.81
N LEU A 398 2.21 -1.01 20.19
CA LEU A 398 2.56 -1.24 21.59
C LEU A 398 2.79 0.07 22.36
N ILE A 399 3.08 1.17 21.64
CA ILE A 399 3.39 2.49 22.21
C ILE A 399 2.20 3.43 22.09
N PHE A 400 1.51 3.41 20.94
CA PHE A 400 0.46 4.37 20.59
C PHE A 400 -0.94 3.75 20.55
N HIS A 401 -1.09 2.48 20.96
CA HIS A 401 -2.33 1.68 20.91
C HIS A 401 -2.88 1.38 19.50
N GLU A 402 -2.36 2.04 18.46
CA GLU A 402 -2.68 1.81 17.05
C GLU A 402 -1.43 1.83 16.17
N SER A 403 -1.51 1.14 15.02
CA SER A 403 -0.44 1.17 14.02
C SER A 403 -0.41 2.51 13.31
N VAL A 404 0.53 3.38 13.68
CA VAL A 404 0.68 4.73 13.11
C VAL A 404 0.74 4.73 11.58
N MET A 405 1.47 3.80 10.98
CA MET A 405 1.58 3.68 9.51
C MET A 405 0.24 3.34 8.84
N ILE A 406 -0.57 2.48 9.47
CA ILE A 406 -1.88 2.07 8.94
C ILE A 406 -2.87 3.21 9.11
N ALA A 407 -2.89 3.88 10.26
CA ALA A 407 -3.77 5.01 10.54
C ALA A 407 -3.53 6.16 9.54
N VAL A 408 -2.26 6.50 9.29
CA VAL A 408 -1.86 7.55 8.34
C VAL A 408 -2.13 7.15 6.89
N ALA A 409 -1.88 5.90 6.50
CA ALA A 409 -2.17 5.42 5.15
C ALA A 409 -3.67 5.35 4.84
N SER A 410 -4.49 5.00 5.84
CA SER A 410 -5.94 4.82 5.67
C SER A 410 -6.74 6.13 5.78
N GLY A 411 -6.18 7.16 6.43
CA GLY A 411 -6.82 8.48 6.57
C GLY A 411 -8.03 8.49 7.53
N ASP A 412 -8.02 7.61 8.53
CA ASP A 412 -9.20 7.22 9.35
C ASP A 412 -9.89 8.40 10.05
N SER A 413 -9.14 9.44 10.43
CA SER A 413 -9.66 10.61 11.16
C SER A 413 -10.15 11.77 10.29
N SER A 414 -9.80 11.80 9.01
CA SER A 414 -10.06 12.94 8.12
C SER A 414 -10.77 12.58 6.82
N GLY A 415 -10.90 11.29 6.52
CA GLY A 415 -11.51 10.77 5.29
C GLY A 415 -10.67 11.05 4.03
N GLU A 416 -9.46 11.58 4.17
CA GLU A 416 -8.57 11.91 3.07
C GLU A 416 -7.38 10.94 3.03
N ALA A 417 -7.43 10.00 2.09
CA ALA A 417 -6.30 9.08 1.86
C ALA A 417 -5.12 9.79 1.20
N ILE A 418 -3.90 9.43 1.62
CA ILE A 418 -2.65 9.98 1.09
C ILE A 418 -2.40 9.40 -0.32
N PRO A 419 -2.10 10.22 -1.35
CA PRO A 419 -2.00 9.75 -2.74
C PRO A 419 -0.69 8.99 -3.07
N MET A 420 0.20 8.76 -2.10
CA MET A 420 1.52 8.12 -2.29
C MET A 420 1.46 6.58 -2.29
N LEU A 421 0.42 6.04 -2.93
CA LEU A 421 0.15 4.61 -3.05
C LEU A 421 -0.44 4.30 -4.43
N LEU A 422 -0.13 3.11 -4.96
CA LEU A 422 -0.90 2.55 -6.08
C LEU A 422 -2.13 1.85 -5.52
N ARG A 423 -3.27 1.98 -6.21
CA ARG A 423 -4.54 1.42 -5.74
C ARG A 423 -5.36 0.79 -6.86
N ILE A 424 -5.85 -0.41 -6.62
CA ILE A 424 -6.80 -1.08 -7.51
C ILE A 424 -8.06 -1.45 -6.72
N PRO A 425 -9.26 -1.13 -7.23
CA PRO A 425 -10.50 -1.52 -6.57
C PRO A 425 -10.59 -3.04 -6.49
N ARG A 426 -11.03 -3.54 -5.34
CA ARG A 426 -11.32 -4.97 -5.15
C ARG A 426 -12.54 -5.35 -5.98
N PHE A 427 -12.35 -6.15 -7.02
CA PHE A 427 -13.40 -6.46 -7.97
C PHE A 427 -14.37 -7.52 -7.45
N PHE A 428 -13.88 -8.45 -6.64
CA PHE A 428 -14.65 -9.61 -6.17
C PHE A 428 -14.93 -9.60 -4.67
N ASP A 429 -14.36 -8.65 -3.92
CA ASP A 429 -14.65 -8.50 -2.49
C ASP A 429 -16.06 -7.89 -2.30
N PRO A 430 -17.00 -8.61 -1.68
CA PRO A 430 -18.32 -8.08 -1.39
C PRO A 430 -18.26 -6.83 -0.53
N TRP A 431 -17.23 -6.66 0.30
CA TRP A 431 -17.00 -5.50 1.16
C TRP A 431 -16.55 -4.25 0.40
N GLY A 432 -16.07 -4.42 -0.84
CA GLY A 432 -15.47 -3.35 -1.63
C GLY A 432 -14.11 -2.93 -1.06
N GLY A 433 -13.71 -1.70 -1.38
CA GLY A 433 -12.42 -1.14 -0.97
C GLY A 433 -11.35 -1.26 -2.06
N TYR A 434 -10.12 -0.94 -1.68
CA TYR A 434 -8.97 -0.92 -2.57
C TYR A 434 -7.87 -1.78 -1.98
N ASP A 435 -7.21 -2.56 -2.83
CA ASP A 435 -5.88 -3.04 -2.52
C ASP A 435 -4.88 -1.95 -2.81
N MET A 436 -3.85 -1.84 -1.98
CA MET A 436 -2.92 -0.73 -1.99
C MET A 436 -1.49 -1.23 -1.81
N ILE A 437 -0.54 -0.58 -2.46
CA ILE A 437 0.89 -0.78 -2.27
C ILE A 437 1.58 0.58 -2.17
N GLY A 438 2.45 0.74 -1.18
CA GLY A 438 3.15 1.99 -0.94
C GLY A 438 4.24 2.25 -1.99
N PHE A 439 4.46 3.51 -2.35
CA PHE A 439 5.56 3.84 -3.26
C PHE A 439 6.93 3.45 -2.69
N GLY A 440 7.10 3.52 -1.36
CA GLY A 440 8.34 3.09 -0.70
C GLY A 440 8.69 1.63 -1.00
N ASP A 441 7.69 0.76 -0.99
CA ASP A 441 7.86 -0.69 -1.22
C ASP A 441 8.32 -0.99 -2.66
N ILE A 442 8.01 -0.11 -3.61
CA ILE A 442 8.44 -0.21 -5.00
C ILE A 442 9.79 0.49 -5.21
N ILE A 443 9.94 1.72 -4.70
CA ILE A 443 11.11 2.57 -4.93
C ILE A 443 12.34 1.98 -4.24
N PHE A 444 12.28 1.57 -2.97
CA PHE A 444 13.48 1.13 -2.25
C PHE A 444 14.11 -0.11 -2.89
N PRO A 445 13.39 -1.23 -3.10
CA PRO A 445 13.94 -2.37 -3.83
C PRO A 445 14.22 -2.02 -5.30
N GLY A 446 13.41 -1.16 -5.92
CA GLY A 446 13.58 -0.71 -7.30
C GLY A 446 14.91 -0.01 -7.55
N LEU A 447 15.41 0.79 -6.60
CA LEU A 447 16.73 1.41 -6.67
C LEU A 447 17.85 0.36 -6.77
N LEU A 448 17.72 -0.74 -6.03
CA LEU A 448 18.68 -1.85 -6.06
C LEU A 448 18.59 -2.62 -7.38
N VAL A 449 17.38 -2.89 -7.88
CA VAL A 449 17.17 -3.54 -9.17
C VAL A 449 17.76 -2.68 -10.31
N ALA A 450 17.50 -1.37 -10.32
CA ALA A 450 18.05 -0.43 -11.29
C ALA A 450 19.58 -0.31 -11.20
N PHE A 451 20.16 -0.40 -9.99
CA PHE A 451 21.61 -0.52 -9.81
C PHE A 451 22.16 -1.79 -10.46
N SER A 452 21.52 -2.94 -10.23
CA SER A 452 21.99 -4.23 -10.76
C SER A 452 22.00 -4.28 -12.29
N TYR A 453 20.98 -3.68 -12.93
CA TYR A 453 20.92 -3.54 -14.38
C TYR A 453 22.10 -2.72 -14.93
N ARG A 454 22.41 -1.57 -14.31
CA ARG A 454 23.56 -0.73 -14.68
C ARG A 454 24.89 -1.47 -14.49
N PHE A 455 25.03 -2.20 -13.38
CA PHE A 455 26.22 -3.00 -13.09
C PHE A 455 26.42 -4.12 -14.12
N ASP A 456 25.37 -4.87 -14.46
CA ASP A 456 25.41 -5.95 -15.44
C ASP A 456 25.80 -5.44 -16.82
N ARG A 457 25.26 -4.28 -17.22
CA ARG A 457 25.59 -3.63 -18.49
C ARG A 457 27.04 -3.17 -18.53
N ALA A 458 27.55 -2.56 -17.46
CA ALA A 458 28.95 -2.18 -17.36
C ALA A 458 29.89 -3.39 -17.44
N GLY A 459 29.49 -4.52 -16.86
CA GLY A 459 30.20 -5.80 -16.92
C GLY A 459 29.95 -6.64 -18.18
N LYS A 460 29.17 -6.14 -19.16
CA LYS A 460 28.73 -6.86 -20.37
C LYS A 460 28.20 -8.27 -20.08
N LYS A 461 27.44 -8.43 -18.99
CA LYS A 461 26.88 -9.72 -18.59
C LYS A 461 25.64 -10.05 -19.40
N GLY A 462 25.48 -11.33 -19.75
CA GLY A 462 24.25 -11.83 -20.37
C GLY A 462 23.09 -11.86 -19.37
N ILE A 463 21.85 -11.89 -19.85
CA ILE A 463 20.62 -11.78 -19.04
C ILE A 463 20.55 -12.78 -17.88
N LEU A 464 20.86 -14.06 -18.14
CA LEU A 464 20.84 -15.13 -17.12
C LEU A 464 22.02 -15.06 -16.13
N ASN A 465 23.16 -14.56 -16.60
CA ASN A 465 24.39 -14.43 -15.81
C ASN A 465 24.48 -13.09 -15.08
N GLY A 466 23.57 -12.16 -15.38
CA GLY A 466 23.44 -10.89 -14.68
C GLY A 466 22.87 -11.06 -13.27
N TYR A 467 22.74 -9.94 -12.57
CA TYR A 467 22.02 -9.78 -11.32
C TYR A 467 20.59 -9.26 -11.55
N PHE A 468 20.35 -8.49 -12.61
CA PHE A 468 19.07 -7.83 -12.89
C PHE A 468 17.88 -8.78 -12.95
N LEU A 469 18.00 -9.88 -13.69
CA LEU A 469 16.92 -10.87 -13.80
C LEU A 469 16.60 -11.48 -12.42
N TRP A 470 17.63 -11.91 -11.69
CA TRP A 470 17.47 -12.56 -10.38
C TRP A 470 16.91 -11.61 -9.33
N LEU A 471 17.26 -10.34 -9.38
CA LEU A 471 16.73 -9.33 -8.46
C LEU A 471 15.30 -8.95 -8.81
N THR A 472 14.94 -8.94 -10.09
CA THR A 472 13.55 -8.75 -10.53
C THR A 472 12.67 -9.93 -10.10
N VAL A 473 13.15 -11.16 -10.27
CA VAL A 473 12.48 -12.38 -9.77
C VAL A 473 12.40 -12.33 -8.24
N GLY A 474 13.47 -11.94 -7.57
CA GLY A 474 13.52 -11.78 -6.12
C GLY A 474 12.49 -10.77 -5.61
N TYR A 475 12.38 -9.60 -6.26
CA TYR A 475 11.35 -8.62 -5.94
C TYR A 475 9.94 -9.18 -6.16
N ALA A 476 9.71 -9.84 -7.30
CA ALA A 476 8.41 -10.44 -7.63
C ALA A 476 8.00 -11.51 -6.61
N VAL A 477 8.94 -12.37 -6.18
CA VAL A 477 8.70 -13.38 -5.14
C VAL A 477 8.51 -12.74 -3.77
N GLY A 478 9.31 -11.75 -3.41
CA GLY A 478 9.15 -10.99 -2.17
C GLY A 478 7.78 -10.34 -2.09
N LEU A 479 7.30 -9.72 -3.16
CA LEU A 479 5.98 -9.10 -3.23
C LEU A 479 4.84 -10.14 -3.22
N PHE A 480 5.06 -11.31 -3.80
CA PHE A 480 4.10 -12.41 -3.63
C PHE A 480 4.02 -12.86 -2.16
N LEU A 481 5.16 -12.98 -1.48
CA LEU A 481 5.20 -13.31 -0.06
C LEU A 481 4.56 -12.23 0.80
N THR A 482 4.65 -10.95 0.42
CA THR A 482 3.95 -9.90 1.16
C THR A 482 2.44 -10.09 1.10
N TYR A 483 1.88 -10.37 -0.08
CA TYR A 483 0.44 -10.63 -0.21
C TYR A 483 0.02 -11.94 0.47
N LEU A 484 0.84 -12.98 0.39
CA LEU A 484 0.57 -14.25 1.07
C LEU A 484 0.54 -14.06 2.59
N ALA A 485 1.48 -13.33 3.16
CA ALA A 485 1.47 -13.05 4.60
C ALA A 485 0.29 -12.14 4.99
N LEU A 486 -0.11 -11.18 4.14
CA LEU A 486 -1.27 -10.32 4.42
C LEU A 486 -2.56 -11.15 4.47
N PHE A 487 -2.63 -12.16 3.60
CA PHE A 487 -3.69 -13.15 3.61
C PHE A 487 -3.68 -14.03 4.88
N LEU A 488 -2.50 -14.48 5.31
CA LEU A 488 -2.36 -15.32 6.51
C LEU A 488 -2.59 -14.55 7.83
N MET A 489 -2.34 -13.24 7.85
CA MET A 489 -2.44 -12.39 9.06
C MET A 489 -3.83 -11.77 9.26
N ASP A 490 -4.87 -12.27 8.59
CA ASP A 490 -6.29 -11.91 8.78
C ASP A 490 -6.57 -10.38 8.81
N GLY A 491 -5.81 -9.59 8.04
CA GLY A 491 -6.02 -8.14 7.91
C GLY A 491 -5.29 -7.27 8.94
N HIS A 492 -4.39 -7.83 9.75
CA HIS A 492 -3.38 -7.01 10.44
C HIS A 492 -2.40 -6.43 9.42
N GLY A 493 -1.98 -5.17 9.60
CA GLY A 493 -0.97 -4.58 8.74
C GLY A 493 0.35 -5.32 8.84
N GLN A 494 1.04 -5.41 7.71
CA GLN A 494 2.27 -6.17 7.59
C GLN A 494 3.39 -5.28 7.04
N PRO A 495 4.61 -5.39 7.58
CA PRO A 495 5.77 -4.73 7.00
C PRO A 495 6.11 -5.42 5.67
N ALA A 496 5.91 -4.74 4.55
CA ALA A 496 6.20 -5.27 3.22
C ALA A 496 7.71 -5.47 3.00
N LEU A 497 8.53 -4.55 3.51
CA LEU A 497 9.98 -4.60 3.36
C LEU A 497 10.62 -5.78 4.11
N LEU A 498 9.92 -6.35 5.10
CA LEU A 498 10.32 -7.58 5.79
C LEU A 498 10.56 -8.74 4.82
N TYR A 499 9.79 -8.81 3.74
CA TYR A 499 9.87 -9.87 2.73
C TYR A 499 10.64 -9.40 1.50
N LEU A 500 10.46 -8.15 1.08
CA LEU A 500 11.11 -7.61 -0.13
C LEU A 500 12.63 -7.48 0.03
N VAL A 501 13.13 -7.03 1.19
CA VAL A 501 14.57 -6.79 1.38
C VAL A 501 15.37 -8.10 1.36
N PRO A 502 15.00 -9.17 2.09
CA PRO A 502 15.69 -10.46 1.99
C PRO A 502 15.65 -11.05 0.58
N CYS A 503 14.51 -10.97 -0.10
CA CYS A 503 14.37 -11.51 -1.45
C CYS A 503 15.10 -10.69 -2.54
N THR A 504 15.52 -9.45 -2.26
CA THR A 504 16.28 -8.63 -3.21
C THR A 504 17.73 -8.46 -2.80
N LEU A 505 17.98 -7.81 -1.66
CA LEU A 505 19.33 -7.58 -1.11
C LEU A 505 20.01 -8.91 -0.75
N GLY A 506 19.28 -9.85 -0.15
CA GLY A 506 19.82 -11.17 0.18
C GLY A 506 20.27 -11.92 -1.08
N VAL A 507 19.46 -11.89 -2.15
CA VAL A 507 19.78 -12.55 -3.43
C VAL A 507 21.05 -11.96 -4.05
N ILE A 508 21.21 -10.62 -4.13
CA ILE A 508 22.42 -10.04 -4.72
C ILE A 508 23.67 -10.30 -3.88
N VAL A 509 23.56 -10.27 -2.54
CA VAL A 509 24.70 -10.54 -1.64
C VAL A 509 25.14 -12.00 -1.78
N VAL A 510 24.21 -12.95 -1.74
CA VAL A 510 24.55 -14.37 -1.85
C VAL A 510 25.06 -14.72 -3.25
N LEU A 511 24.43 -14.23 -4.33
CA LEU A 511 24.94 -14.44 -5.68
C LEU A 511 26.32 -13.80 -5.87
N GLY A 512 26.52 -12.59 -5.34
CA GLY A 512 27.81 -11.92 -5.35
C GLY A 512 28.89 -12.69 -4.61
N TRP A 513 28.53 -13.34 -3.50
CA TRP A 513 29.45 -14.17 -2.74
C TRP A 513 29.79 -15.47 -3.48
N ILE A 514 28.79 -16.20 -4.00
CA ILE A 514 28.97 -17.45 -4.77
C ILE A 514 29.84 -17.20 -6.02
N ARG A 515 29.65 -16.04 -6.67
CA ARG A 515 30.40 -15.67 -7.88
C ARG A 515 31.77 -15.05 -7.58
N GLY A 516 32.09 -14.76 -6.32
CA GLY A 516 33.33 -14.07 -5.93
C GLY A 516 33.40 -12.60 -6.37
N GLU A 517 32.26 -12.00 -6.73
CA GLU A 517 32.16 -10.63 -7.26
C GLU A 517 31.70 -9.62 -6.21
N LEU A 518 31.43 -10.06 -4.98
CA LEU A 518 31.01 -9.19 -3.87
C LEU A 518 31.97 -8.01 -3.64
N PRO A 519 33.32 -8.18 -3.67
CA PRO A 519 34.23 -7.03 -3.53
C PRO A 519 34.11 -6.01 -4.66
N HIS A 520 33.79 -6.45 -5.88
CA HIS A 520 33.56 -5.57 -7.01
C HIS A 520 32.24 -4.80 -6.88
N LEU A 521 31.17 -5.46 -6.41
CA LEU A 521 29.90 -4.81 -6.08
C LEU A 521 30.04 -3.79 -4.93
N TRP A 522 30.88 -4.11 -3.94
CA TRP A 522 31.15 -3.27 -2.76
C TRP A 522 31.94 -2.00 -3.08
N ASN A 523 32.89 -2.10 -4.01
CA ASN A 523 33.77 -1.00 -4.40
C ASN A 523 33.40 -0.35 -5.73
N TYR A 524 32.26 -0.73 -6.32
CA TYR A 524 31.76 -0.13 -7.56
C TYR A 524 31.65 1.40 -7.44
N GLY A 525 32.09 2.12 -8.47
CA GLY A 525 32.04 3.58 -8.53
C GLY A 525 33.10 4.33 -7.71
N ARG A 526 33.95 3.66 -6.91
CA ARG A 526 35.03 4.34 -6.17
C ARG A 526 36.22 4.60 -7.11
N ARG A 527 36.60 5.86 -7.35
CA ARG A 527 37.95 6.16 -7.86
C ARG A 527 38.96 5.73 -6.80
N PRO A 528 40.07 5.08 -7.15
CA PRO A 528 41.15 4.88 -6.19
C PRO A 528 41.57 6.25 -5.68
N GLU A 529 41.50 6.49 -4.37
CA GLU A 529 42.22 7.60 -3.75
C GLU A 529 43.70 7.34 -4.06
N ASN A 530 44.25 8.13 -4.97
CA ASN A 530 45.68 8.12 -5.21
C ASN A 530 46.37 8.45 -3.89
N SER A 531 47.20 7.51 -3.46
CA SER A 531 48.36 7.72 -2.61
C SER A 531 49.05 9.03 -2.99
N VAL A 532 48.84 10.07 -2.17
CA VAL A 532 49.68 11.27 -2.22
C VAL A 532 50.94 10.92 -1.43
N GLY A 533 52.06 10.93 -2.15
CA GLY A 533 53.30 10.24 -1.83
C GLY A 533 54.01 10.70 -0.55
N GLU A 534 54.71 9.74 0.04
CA GLU A 534 56.12 9.94 0.37
C GLU A 534 56.88 10.35 -0.90
N VAL A 535 57.40 11.58 -0.93
CA VAL A 535 58.74 11.95 -1.43
C VAL A 535 59.24 13.12 -0.60
#